data_AF-A0A957YM28-F1
#
_entry.id   AF-A0A957YM28-F1
#
_cell.length_a   1.000
_cell.length_b   1.000
_cell.length_c   1.000
_cell.angle_alpha   90.00
_cell.angle_beta   90.00
_cell.angle_gamma   90.00
#
_symmetry.space_group_name_H-M   'P 1'
#
loop_
_entity.id
_entity.type
_entity.pdbx_description
1 polymer ?
#
loop_
_entity_poly.entity_id
_entity_poly.type
_entity_poly.pdbx_seq_one_letter_code
_entity_poly.pdbx_strand_id
1 'polypeptide(L)'
;MSKQNGINTLDVVVLMAVIVVALVSLPQPFMGDQAINTIIAEKMSQGEVLYRDVWDLKHPGIFGFLFVAGSLFGFNEIGIHLFELLYMLAFSVVSIFA
;
A
#
# COMPACT_ATOMS: atom_id res chain seq x y z
N MET A 1 23.78 -20.99 -10.99
CA MET A 1 22.68 -20.62 -10.07
C MET A 1 21.44 -21.35 -10.54
N SER A 2 20.96 -22.32 -9.74
CA SER A 2 19.75 -23.09 -10.06
C SER A 2 18.55 -22.17 -9.99
N LYS A 3 17.86 -21.95 -11.11
CA LYS A 3 16.53 -21.31 -11.15
C LYS A 3 15.57 -22.22 -10.37
N GLN A 4 15.24 -21.87 -9.13
CA GLN A 4 14.14 -22.54 -8.42
C GLN A 4 12.85 -22.11 -9.12
N ASN A 5 12.35 -22.96 -10.03
CA ASN A 5 11.11 -22.73 -10.73
C ASN A 5 9.95 -23.29 -9.89
N GLY A 6 9.48 -22.52 -8.90
CA GLY A 6 8.22 -22.82 -8.21
C GLY A 6 8.18 -22.39 -6.74
N ILE A 7 6.97 -22.05 -6.28
CA ILE A 7 6.67 -21.80 -4.87
C ILE A 7 6.82 -23.11 -4.09
N ASN A 8 7.64 -23.13 -3.06
CA ASN A 8 7.79 -24.27 -2.17
C ASN A 8 6.89 -24.13 -0.91
N THR A 9 6.76 -25.20 -0.12
CA THR A 9 5.92 -25.20 1.10
C THR A 9 6.35 -24.15 2.12
N LEU A 10 7.66 -23.89 2.25
CA LEU A 10 8.17 -22.88 3.18
C LEU A 10 7.74 -21.47 2.75
N ASP A 11 7.82 -21.15 1.46
CA ASP A 11 7.39 -19.87 0.90
C ASP A 11 5.90 -19.62 1.20
N VAL A 12 5.05 -20.63 1.02
CA VAL A 12 3.62 -20.55 1.35
C VAL A 12 3.41 -20.30 2.85
N VAL A 13 4.12 -21.04 3.71
CA VAL A 13 3.99 -20.87 5.17
C VAL A 13 4.40 -19.47 5.60
N VAL A 14 5.50 -18.94 5.05
CA VAL A 14 5.98 -17.58 5.34
C VAL A 14 4.99 -16.53 4.85
N LEU A 15 4.49 -16.66 3.61
CA LEU A 15 3.49 -15.73 3.08
C LEU A 15 2.19 -15.75 3.90
N MET A 16 1.72 -16.92 4.31
CA MET A 16 0.54 -17.05 5.16
C MET A 16 0.75 -16.39 6.52
N ALA A 17 1.92 -16.58 7.14
CA ALA A 17 2.24 -15.92 8.41
C ALA A 17 2.24 -14.38 8.27
N VAL A 18 2.85 -13.85 7.19
CA VAL A 18 2.86 -12.41 6.91
C VAL A 18 1.44 -11.87 6.68
N ILE A 19 0.60 -12.58 5.91
CA ILE A 19 -0.79 -12.20 5.68
C ILE A 19 -1.56 -12.12 7.00
N VAL A 20 -1.42 -13.13 7.88
CA VAL A 20 -2.11 -13.13 9.18
C VAL A 20 -1.70 -11.93 10.03
N VAL A 21 -0.40 -11.65 10.13
CA VAL A 21 0.10 -10.47 10.87
C VAL A 21 -0.43 -9.18 10.26
N ALA A 22 -0.35 -9.03 8.94
CA ALA A 22 -0.82 -7.83 8.24
C ALA A 22 -2.32 -7.59 8.44
N LEU A 23 -3.15 -8.64 8.39
CA LEU A 23 -4.60 -8.55 8.61
C LEU A 23 -4.94 -8.07 10.03
N VAL A 24 -4.20 -8.54 11.05
CA VAL A 24 -4.38 -8.07 12.44
C VAL A 24 -3.92 -6.62 12.60
N SER A 25 -2.93 -6.19 11.82
CA SER A 25 -2.37 -4.84 11.86
C SER A 25 -3.15 -3.80 11.04
N LEU A 26 -4.17 -4.17 10.24
CA LEU A 26 -4.92 -3.21 9.43
C LEU A 26 -5.47 -1.99 10.20
N PRO A 27 -6.00 -2.13 11.44
CA PRO A 27 -6.55 -0.99 12.18
C PRO A 27 -5.49 -0.15 12.89
N GLN A 28 -4.20 -0.41 12.68
CA GLN A 28 -3.15 0.42 13.27
C GLN A 28 -3.29 1.87 12.80
N PRO A 29 -3.14 2.86 13.70
CA PRO A 29 -3.30 4.26 13.35
C PRO A 29 -2.21 4.70 12.38
N PHE A 30 -2.55 5.61 11.48
CA PHE A 30 -1.54 6.27 10.66
C PHE A 30 -0.55 7.04 11.54
N MET A 31 0.72 7.01 11.16
CA MET A 31 1.78 7.75 11.83
C MET A 31 2.71 8.44 10.83
N GLY A 32 3.28 9.57 11.23
CA GLY A 32 4.30 10.29 10.48
C GLY A 32 3.88 10.61 9.04
N ASP A 33 4.74 10.27 8.09
CA ASP A 33 4.54 10.56 6.67
C ASP A 33 3.30 9.90 6.08
N GLN A 34 2.89 8.73 6.56
CA GLN A 34 1.71 8.04 6.03
C GLN A 34 0.44 8.87 6.31
N ALA A 35 0.33 9.46 7.50
CA ALA A 35 -0.80 10.32 7.84
C ALA A 35 -0.84 11.56 6.93
N ILE A 36 0.27 12.26 6.78
CA ILE A 36 0.37 13.48 5.96
C ILE A 36 0.07 13.18 4.49
N ASN A 37 0.66 12.12 3.94
CA ASN A 37 0.49 11.77 2.53
C ASN A 37 -0.96 11.34 2.25
N THR A 38 -1.60 10.61 3.17
CA THR A 38 -3.01 10.22 3.04
C THR A 38 -3.94 11.44 3.08
N ILE A 39 -3.67 12.43 3.94
CA ILE A 39 -4.43 13.68 3.97
C ILE A 39 -4.32 14.43 2.63
N ILE A 40 -3.11 14.54 2.06
CA ILE A 40 -2.91 15.20 0.77
C ILE A 40 -3.67 14.45 -0.34
N ALA A 41 -3.61 13.11 -0.34
CA ALA A 41 -4.36 12.30 -1.28
C ALA A 41 -5.89 12.45 -1.11
N GLU A 42 -6.38 12.58 0.12
CA GLU A 42 -7.78 12.83 0.43
C GLU A 42 -8.22 14.20 -0.12
N LYS A 43 -7.39 15.23 0.07
CA LYS A 43 -7.61 16.58 -0.49
C LYS A 43 -7.69 16.54 -2.02
N MET A 44 -6.82 15.76 -2.66
CA MET A 44 -6.90 15.54 -4.10
C MET A 44 -8.22 14.91 -4.53
N SER A 45 -8.78 13.99 -3.74
CA SER A 45 -10.11 13.39 -4.01
C SER A 45 -11.26 14.40 -3.90
N GLN A 46 -11.04 15.50 -3.19
CA GLN A 46 -11.97 16.63 -3.04
C GLN A 46 -11.79 17.69 -4.15
N GLY A 47 -10.91 17.46 -5.12
CA GLY A 47 -10.68 18.34 -6.27
C GLY A 47 -9.48 19.28 -6.14
N GLU A 48 -8.73 19.21 -5.04
CA GLU A 48 -7.50 19.99 -4.87
C GLU A 48 -6.38 19.45 -5.77
N VAL A 49 -5.62 20.34 -6.40
CA VAL A 49 -4.54 19.98 -7.33
C VAL A 49 -3.21 20.00 -6.59
N LEU A 50 -2.51 18.86 -6.63
CA LEU A 50 -1.17 18.71 -6.08
C LEU A 50 -0.20 19.70 -6.73
N TYR A 51 0.60 20.35 -5.90
CA TYR A 51 1.54 21.44 -6.22
C TYR A 51 0.91 22.76 -6.66
N ARG A 52 -0.41 22.90 -6.51
CA ARG A 52 -1.11 24.17 -6.71
C ARG A 52 -1.91 24.57 -5.47
N ASP A 53 -2.78 23.67 -5.02
CA ASP A 53 -3.71 23.90 -3.90
C ASP A 53 -3.18 23.21 -2.63
N VAL A 54 -2.58 22.02 -2.77
CA VAL A 54 -1.86 21.29 -1.72
C VAL A 54 -0.42 21.02 -2.13
N TRP A 55 0.52 21.07 -1.18
CA TRP A 55 1.95 21.02 -1.47
C TRP A 55 2.73 20.17 -0.47
N ASP A 56 3.68 19.40 -0.98
CA ASP A 56 4.73 18.69 -0.23
C ASP A 56 6.00 18.58 -1.10
N LEU A 57 7.17 18.29 -0.52
CA LEU A 57 8.44 18.16 -1.27
C LEU A 57 8.62 16.78 -1.93
N LYS A 58 7.82 15.77 -1.54
CA LYS A 58 7.89 14.41 -2.08
C LYS A 58 7.38 14.37 -3.52
N HIS A 59 7.83 13.36 -4.26
CA HIS A 59 7.40 13.08 -5.63
C HIS A 59 5.90 12.75 -5.70
N PRO A 60 5.22 13.05 -6.82
CA PRO A 60 3.76 12.93 -6.91
C PRO A 60 3.24 11.50 -6.77
N GLY A 61 4.10 10.50 -7.06
CA GLY A 61 3.72 9.09 -7.11
C GLY A 61 3.10 8.57 -5.81
N ILE A 62 3.58 9.03 -4.64
CA ILE A 62 3.04 8.57 -3.35
C ILE A 62 1.61 9.05 -3.12
N PHE A 63 1.32 10.30 -3.48
CA PHE A 63 -0.03 10.86 -3.35
C PHE A 63 -0.99 10.22 -4.36
N GLY A 64 -0.52 9.96 -5.59
CA GLY A 64 -1.29 9.22 -6.58
C GLY A 64 -1.61 7.79 -6.13
N PHE A 65 -0.64 7.10 -5.52
CA PHE A 65 -0.82 5.76 -4.97
C PHE A 65 -1.89 5.76 -3.85
N LEU A 66 -1.78 6.67 -2.89
CA LEU A 66 -2.75 6.78 -1.78
C LEU A 66 -4.10 7.32 -2.25
N PHE A 67 -4.15 8.14 -3.30
CA PHE A 67 -5.40 8.59 -3.91
C PHE A 67 -6.17 7.41 -4.48
N VAL A 68 -5.50 6.52 -5.21
CA VAL A 68 -6.12 5.28 -5.72
C VAL A 68 -6.57 4.39 -4.57
N ALA A 69 -5.70 4.19 -3.56
CA ALA A 69 -6.02 3.40 -2.37
C ALA A 69 -7.29 3.92 -1.67
N GLY A 70 -7.31 5.21 -1.32
CA GLY A 70 -8.42 5.85 -0.62
C GLY A 70 -9.69 5.94 -1.45
N SER A 71 -9.58 6.10 -2.77
CA SER A 71 -10.74 6.12 -3.67
C SER A 71 -11.41 4.75 -3.80
N LEU A 72 -10.65 3.65 -3.73
CA LEU A 72 -11.17 2.29 -3.88
C LEU A 72 -11.61 1.67 -2.55
N PHE A 73 -10.88 1.93 -1.46
CA PHE A 73 -11.05 1.26 -0.17
C PHE A 73 -11.37 2.21 1.00
N GLY A 74 -11.38 3.52 0.76
CA GLY A 74 -11.65 4.56 1.74
C GLY A 74 -10.38 5.18 2.34
N PHE A 75 -10.43 6.48 2.63
CA PHE A 75 -9.38 7.24 3.32
C PHE A 75 -9.39 6.99 4.83
N ASN A 76 -9.21 5.72 5.23
CA ASN A 76 -9.09 5.27 6.61
C ASN A 76 -8.03 4.18 6.71
N GLU A 77 -7.60 3.88 7.94
CA GLU A 77 -6.52 2.95 8.26
C GLU A 77 -6.70 1.60 7.58
N ILE A 78 -7.89 1.01 7.74
CA ILE A 78 -8.19 -0.31 7.21
C ILE A 78 -8.12 -0.29 5.67
N GLY A 79 -8.71 0.73 5.04
CA GLY A 79 -8.76 0.84 3.58
C GLY A 79 -7.38 0.99 2.94
N ILE A 80 -6.57 1.91 3.45
CA ILE A 80 -5.22 2.16 2.93
C ILE A 80 -4.31 0.96 3.20
N HIS A 81 -4.30 0.40 4.42
CA HIS A 81 -3.46 -0.76 4.73
C HIS A 81 -3.88 -2.01 3.95
N LEU A 82 -5.18 -2.20 3.68
CA LEU A 82 -5.66 -3.30 2.85
C LEU A 82 -5.14 -3.17 1.41
N PHE A 83 -5.18 -1.96 0.86
CA PHE A 83 -4.64 -1.70 -0.48
C PHE A 83 -3.13 -1.95 -0.55
N GLU A 84 -2.37 -1.45 0.42
CA GLU A 84 -0.92 -1.68 0.53
C GLU A 84 -0.60 -3.18 0.64
N LEU A 85 -1.37 -3.93 1.43
CA LEU A 85 -1.22 -5.38 1.54
C LEU A 85 -1.46 -6.07 0.19
N LEU A 86 -2.55 -5.74 -0.51
CA LEU A 86 -2.84 -6.31 -1.82
C LEU A 86 -1.75 -5.98 -2.85
N TYR A 87 -1.24 -4.75 -2.83
CA TYR A 87 -0.13 -4.33 -3.68
C TYR A 87 1.14 -5.13 -3.40
N MET A 88 1.51 -5.31 -2.12
CA MET A 88 2.67 -6.10 -1.72
C MET A 88 2.51 -7.58 -2.09
N LEU A 89 1.32 -8.17 -1.95
CA LEU A 89 1.06 -9.54 -2.38
C LEU A 89 1.20 -9.70 -3.89
N ALA A 90 0.67 -8.76 -4.67
CA ALA A 90 0.84 -8.75 -6.13
C ALA A 90 2.33 -8.64 -6.50
N PHE A 91 3.07 -7.75 -5.83
CA PHE A 91 4.51 -7.59 -6.04
C PHE A 91 5.30 -8.86 -5.67
N SER A 92 4.95 -9.54 -4.58
CA SER A 92 5.56 -10.81 -4.19
C SER A 92 5.33 -11.90 -5.24
N VAL A 93 4.11 -12.01 -5.77
CA VAL A 93 3.80 -12.94 -6.87
C VAL A 93 4.67 -12.64 -8.08
N VAL A 94 4.74 -11.37 -8.52
CA VAL A 94 5.61 -10.98 -9.64
C VAL A 94 7.07 -11.33 -9.37
N SER A 95 7.56 -11.07 -8.16
CA SER A 95 8.96 -11.33 -7.78
C SER A 95 9.32 -12.82 -7.74
N ILE A 96 8.35 -13.71 -7.52
CA ILE A 96 8.58 -15.16 -7.56
C ILE A 96 8.70 -15.67 -9.00
N PHE A 97 8.01 -15.03 -9.95
CA PHE A 97 7.91 -15.51 -11.34
C PHE A 97 8.78 -14.73 -12.35
N ALA A 98 9.26 -13.53 -12.00
CA ALA A 98 10.16 -12.71 -12.82
C ALA A 98 11.62 -13.20 -12.72
#